data_AF-A0AAV0ZKW7-F1
#
_entry.id   AF-A0AAV0ZKW7-F1
#
_cell.length_a   1.000
_cell.length_b   1.000
_cell.length_c   1.000
_cell.angle_alpha   90.00
_cell.angle_beta   90.00
_cell.angle_gamma   90.00
#
_symmetry.space_group_name_H-M   'P 1'
#
loop_
_entity.id
_entity.type
_entity.pdbx_description
1 polymer ?
#
loop_
_entity_poly.entity_id
_entity_poly.type
_entity_poly.pdbx_seq_one_letter_code
_entity_poly.pdbx_strand_id
1 'polypeptide(L)'
;MANKMLQKFDKYWSVTHDIMGITSVLDPRYKMELLEYYYEKLYEQDSFEQVKRIQRLCYDLITDYQLKLNQENCGDSPMLESSQMANDGLDDYDAYVRKEKKS
;
A
#
# COMPACT_ATOMS: atom_id res chain seq x y z
N MET A 1 20.55 -29.77 1.11
CA MET A 1 20.57 -28.34 1.52
C MET A 1 19.25 -27.64 1.21
N ALA A 2 18.71 -27.75 -0.01
CA ALA A 2 17.44 -27.12 -0.41
C ALA A 2 16.27 -27.33 0.56
N ASN A 3 16.03 -28.55 1.04
CA ASN A 3 14.95 -28.84 2.01
C ASN A 3 15.05 -28.03 3.31
N LYS A 4 16.25 -27.78 3.83
CA LYS A 4 16.43 -26.97 5.06
C LYS A 4 16.15 -25.49 4.81
N MET A 5 16.36 -25.00 3.58
CA MET A 5 16.04 -23.63 3.21
C MET A 5 14.54 -23.46 2.98
N LEU A 6 13.89 -24.43 2.33
CA LEU A 6 12.45 -24.45 2.13
C LEU A 6 11.69 -24.46 3.47
N GLN A 7 12.09 -25.32 4.42
CA GLN A 7 11.48 -25.35 5.75
C GLN A 7 11.55 -24.01 6.49
N LYS A 8 12.65 -23.26 6.32
CA LYS A 8 12.76 -21.91 6.90
C LYS A 8 11.87 -20.92 6.16
N PHE A 9 11.82 -21.01 4.83
CA PHE A 9 10.94 -20.19 4.01
C PHE A 9 9.48 -20.37 4.44
N ASP A 10 8.97 -21.60 4.46
CA ASP A 10 7.58 -21.90 4.82
C ASP A 10 7.22 -21.40 6.22
N LYS A 11 8.17 -21.51 7.17
CA LYS A 11 8.00 -21.01 8.55
C LYS A 11 7.74 -19.50 8.60
N TYR A 12 8.42 -18.72 7.77
CA TYR A 12 8.28 -17.26 7.76
C TYR A 12 7.25 -16.76 6.75
N TRP A 13 6.98 -17.57 5.72
CA TRP A 13 6.02 -17.26 4.68
C TRP A 13 4.64 -17.00 5.26
N SER A 14 4.15 -17.88 6.15
CA SER A 14 2.84 -17.75 6.82
C SER A 14 2.65 -16.47 7.64
N VAL A 15 3.75 -15.86 8.10
CA VAL A 15 3.71 -14.62 8.90
C VAL A 15 3.90 -13.38 8.03
N THR A 16 4.63 -13.51 6.92
CA THR A 16 5.12 -12.36 6.14
C THR A 16 4.34 -12.15 4.84
N HIS A 17 3.61 -13.16 4.34
CA HIS A 17 2.93 -13.09 3.04
C HIS A 17 1.92 -11.95 2.94
N ASP A 18 1.24 -11.62 4.04
CA ASP A 18 0.26 -10.51 4.07
C ASP A 18 0.95 -9.16 3.81
N ILE A 19 2.06 -8.88 4.50
CA ILE A 19 2.82 -7.63 4.34
C ILE A 19 3.44 -7.55 2.94
N MET A 20 3.94 -8.66 2.41
CA MET A 20 4.45 -8.71 1.04
C MET A 20 3.34 -8.42 0.03
N GLY A 21 2.14 -8.95 0.25
CA GLY A 21 0.98 -8.65 -0.57
C GLY A 21 0.59 -7.17 -0.54
N ILE A 22 0.49 -6.58 0.66
CA ILE A 22 0.20 -5.15 0.83
C ILE A 22 1.24 -4.29 0.12
N THR A 23 2.53 -4.57 0.34
CA THR A 23 3.65 -3.81 -0.26
C THR A 23 3.59 -3.88 -1.79
N SER A 24 3.25 -5.05 -2.33
CA SER A 24 3.11 -5.25 -3.76
C SER A 24 1.97 -4.41 -4.33
N VAL A 25 0.83 -4.30 -3.64
CA VAL A 25 -0.32 -3.49 -4.10
C VAL A 25 -0.07 -1.99 -4.00
N LEU A 26 0.68 -1.57 -2.98
CA LEU A 26 1.06 -0.17 -2.79
C LEU A 26 2.14 0.30 -3.79
N ASP A 27 2.83 -0.62 -4.44
CA ASP A 27 3.74 -0.29 -5.53
C ASP A 27 2.92 0.10 -6.78
N PRO A 28 3.06 1.32 -7.33
CA PRO A 28 2.27 1.79 -8.47
C PRO A 28 2.38 0.91 -9.73
N ARG A 29 3.41 0.07 -9.81
CA ARG A 29 3.65 -0.82 -10.95
C ARG A 29 2.75 -2.05 -10.94
N TYR A 30 2.18 -2.40 -9.79
CA TYR A 30 1.48 -3.65 -9.59
C TYR A 30 0.05 -3.42 -9.10
N LYS A 31 -0.87 -4.27 -9.54
CA LYS A 31 -2.29 -4.21 -9.18
C LYS A 31 -2.71 -5.46 -8.40
N MET A 32 -3.93 -5.44 -7.86
CA MET A 32 -4.55 -6.61 -7.23
C MET A 32 -4.58 -7.84 -8.17
N GLU A 33 -4.70 -7.63 -9.49
CA GLU A 33 -4.63 -8.68 -10.51
C GLU A 33 -3.33 -9.52 -10.44
N LEU A 34 -2.22 -8.89 -10.04
CA LEU A 34 -0.94 -9.59 -9.87
C LEU A 34 -0.99 -10.55 -8.68
N LEU A 35 -1.64 -10.13 -7.59
CA LEU A 35 -1.85 -10.97 -6.42
C LEU A 35 -2.76 -12.14 -6.73
N GLU A 36 -3.85 -11.92 -7.45
CA GLU A 36 -4.74 -12.99 -7.91
C GLU A 36 -3.96 -14.06 -8.67
N TYR A 37 -3.13 -13.65 -9.65
CA TYR A 37 -2.32 -14.58 -10.42
C TYR A 37 -1.35 -15.42 -9.58
N TYR A 38 -0.63 -14.79 -8.64
CA TYR A 38 0.34 -15.53 -7.82
C TYR A 38 -0.33 -16.40 -6.75
N TYR A 39 -1.38 -15.90 -6.12
CA TYR A 39 -2.06 -16.64 -5.07
C TYR A 39 -2.87 -17.82 -5.61
N GLU A 40 -3.40 -17.73 -6.83
CA GLU A 40 -4.00 -18.88 -7.54
C GLU A 40 -2.97 -20.01 -7.70
N LYS A 41 -1.73 -19.68 -8.06
CA LYS A 41 -0.64 -20.67 -8.19
C LYS A 41 -0.11 -21.21 -6.87
N LEU A 42 -0.19 -20.44 -5.79
CA LEU A 42 0.41 -20.78 -4.50
C LEU A 42 -0.56 -21.53 -3.57
N TYR A 43 -1.85 -21.18 -3.63
CA TYR A 43 -2.84 -21.62 -2.66
C TYR A 43 -4.05 -22.31 -3.29
N GLU A 44 -4.15 -22.32 -4.63
CA GLU A 44 -5.23 -22.93 -5.42
C GLU A 44 -6.63 -22.60 -4.87
N GLN A 45 -7.13 -23.42 -3.94
CA GLN A 45 -8.43 -23.32 -3.32
C GLN A 45 -8.58 -22.15 -2.31
N ASP A 46 -7.51 -21.76 -1.61
CA ASP A 46 -7.55 -20.66 -0.62
C ASP A 46 -7.18 -19.30 -1.22
N SER A 47 -6.82 -19.26 -2.51
CA SER A 47 -6.31 -18.08 -3.21
C SER A 47 -7.22 -16.85 -3.06
N PHE A 48 -8.52 -17.03 -3.29
CA PHE A 48 -9.51 -15.97 -3.22
C PHE A 48 -9.61 -15.34 -1.82
N GLU A 49 -9.64 -16.16 -0.76
CA GLU A 49 -9.73 -15.66 0.61
C GLU A 49 -8.46 -14.90 1.02
N GLN A 50 -7.28 -15.34 0.57
CA GLN A 50 -6.03 -14.64 0.85
C GLN A 50 -5.94 -13.29 0.12
N VAL A 51 -6.34 -13.21 -1.15
CA VAL A 51 -6.37 -11.94 -1.90
C VAL A 51 -7.35 -10.97 -1.23
N LYS A 52 -8.54 -11.46 -0.85
CA LYS A 52 -9.55 -10.67 -0.16
C LYS A 52 -9.09 -10.18 1.22
N ARG A 53 -8.30 -10.99 1.93
CA ARG A 53 -7.66 -10.59 3.19
C ARG A 53 -6.69 -9.44 2.96
N ILE A 54 -5.81 -9.53 1.97
CA ILE A 54 -4.87 -8.45 1.62
C ILE A 54 -5.63 -7.19 1.21
N GLN A 55 -6.68 -7.33 0.41
CA GLN A 55 -7.55 -6.23 0.01
C GLN A 55 -8.11 -5.47 1.22
N ARG A 56 -8.65 -6.20 2.21
CA ARG A 56 -9.17 -5.61 3.45
C ARG A 56 -8.08 -4.88 4.21
N LEU A 57 -6.91 -5.49 4.39
CA LEU A 57 -5.78 -4.86 5.07
C LEU A 57 -5.36 -3.54 4.40
N CYS A 58 -5.37 -3.47 3.06
CA CYS A 58 -5.11 -2.22 2.35
C CYS A 58 -6.18 -1.15 2.63
N TYR A 59 -7.47 -1.53 2.61
CA TYR A 59 -8.56 -0.59 2.91
C TYR A 59 -8.54 -0.12 4.36
N ASP A 60 -8.26 -1.01 5.31
CA ASP A 60 -8.13 -0.67 6.72
C ASP A 60 -6.97 0.32 6.92
N LEU A 61 -5.82 0.08 6.28
CA LEU A 61 -4.66 0.98 6.33
C LEU A 61 -4.97 2.38 5.78
N ILE A 62 -5.67 2.46 4.64
CA ILE A 62 -6.08 3.73 4.04
C ILE A 62 -7.07 4.46 4.97
N THR A 63 -8.02 3.72 5.54
CA THR A 63 -9.02 4.26 6.47
C THR A 63 -8.36 4.84 7.71
N ASP A 64 -7.45 4.08 8.33
CA ASP A 64 -6.68 4.52 9.49
C ASP A 64 -5.83 5.76 9.19
N TYR A 65 -5.22 5.82 8.00
CA TYR A 65 -4.46 6.98 7.56
C TYR A 65 -5.34 8.22 7.43
N GLN A 66 -6.52 8.09 6.80
CA GLN A 66 -7.50 9.18 6.66
C GLN A 66 -8.01 9.66 8.03
N LEU A 67 -8.30 8.74 8.95
CA LEU A 67 -8.73 9.10 10.31
C LEU A 67 -7.66 9.89 11.06
N LYS A 68 -6.39 9.50 10.94
CA LYS A 68 -5.26 10.24 11.55
C LYS A 68 -5.10 11.64 10.95
N LEU A 69 -5.19 11.76 9.63
CA LEU A 69 -5.15 13.06 8.96
C LEU A 69 -6.26 14.00 9.44
N ASN A 70 -7.48 13.47 9.60
CA ASN A 70 -8.62 14.22 10.10
C ASN A 70 -8.47 14.59 11.60
N GLN A 71 -7.75 13.78 12.37
CA GLN A 71 -7.49 14.03 13.79
C GLN A 71 -6.41 15.11 13.99
N GLU A 72 -5.39 15.16 13.12
CA GLU A 72 -4.40 16.24 13.08
C GLU A 72 -5.00 17.57 12.59
N ASN A 73 -6.06 17.52 11.77
CA ASN A 73 -6.85 18.69 11.39
C ASN A 73 -7.84 19.17 12.48
N CYS A 74 -7.83 18.61 13.69
CA CYS A 74 -8.59 19.12 14.83
C CYS A 74 -7.84 20.28 15.53
N GLY A 75 -7.48 21.27 14.71
CA GLY A 75 -7.14 22.64 15.06
C GLY A 75 -7.85 23.53 14.04
N ASP A 76 -9.10 23.88 14.36
CA ASP A 76 -10.08 24.71 13.62
C ASP A 76 -10.84 24.11 12.40
N SER A 77 -12.09 23.73 12.72
CA SER A 77 -13.36 23.78 11.96
C SER A 77 -13.53 23.14 10.56
N PRO A 78 -14.74 22.59 10.26
CA PRO A 78 -14.99 21.84 9.03
C PRO A 78 -15.53 22.74 7.92
N MET A 79 -15.00 22.64 6.71
CA MET A 79 -15.83 22.69 5.51
C MET A 79 -15.09 22.12 4.30
N LEU A 80 -15.68 21.08 3.71
CA LEU A 80 -15.44 20.72 2.32
C LEU A 80 -15.96 21.87 1.45
N GLU A 81 -15.07 22.71 0.94
CA GLU A 81 -15.30 23.41 -0.32
C GLU A 81 -13.99 23.55 -1.10
N SER A 82 -14.11 23.32 -2.39
CA SER A 82 -13.06 23.36 -3.40
C SER A 82 -12.14 24.57 -3.29
N SER A 83 -10.89 24.32 -3.69
CA SER A 83 -9.91 25.31 -4.15
C SER A 83 -9.49 26.37 -3.14
N GLN A 84 -8.56 26.03 -2.26
CA GLN A 84 -7.52 26.96 -1.81
C GLN A 84 -6.27 26.17 -1.46
N MET A 85 -5.18 26.51 -2.15
CA MET A 85 -3.91 25.81 -2.10
C MET A 85 -3.31 25.93 -0.70
N ALA A 86 -3.43 24.87 0.09
CA ALA A 86 -2.56 24.65 1.23
C ALA A 86 -1.15 24.44 0.67
N ASN A 87 -0.25 25.37 1.01
CA ASN A 87 1.16 25.26 0.67
C ASN A 87 1.77 24.10 1.50
N ASP A 88 1.81 22.91 0.90
CA ASP A 88 2.24 21.62 1.48
C ASP A 88 3.77 21.59 1.77
N GLY A 89 4.48 22.71 1.65
CA GLY A 89 5.94 22.76 1.82
C GLY A 89 6.71 21.98 0.75
N LEU A 90 6.01 21.35 -0.19
CA LEU A 90 6.56 20.62 -1.34
C LEU A 90 6.79 21.50 -2.56
N ASP A 91 6.43 22.79 -2.49
CA ASP A 91 6.66 23.77 -3.56
C ASP A 91 8.12 23.79 -4.04
N ASP A 92 9.07 23.61 -3.11
CA ASP A 92 10.51 23.62 -3.38
C ASP A 92 10.95 22.33 -4.12
N TYR A 93 10.35 21.20 -3.78
CA TYR A 93 10.55 19.92 -4.47
C TYR A 93 9.94 19.95 -5.88
N ASP A 94 8.74 20.49 -6.03
CA ASP A 94 8.09 20.64 -7.34
C ASP A 94 8.84 21.62 -8.25
N ALA A 95 9.48 22.65 -7.68
CA ALA A 95 10.37 23.55 -8.40
C ALA A 95 11.66 22.85 -8.85
N TYR A 96 12.23 21.99 -8.01
CA TYR A 96 13.40 21.17 -8.33
C TYR A 96 13.12 20.21 -9.51
N VAL A 97 12.02 19.46 -9.45
CA VAL A 97 11.62 18.51 -10.51
C VAL A 97 11.39 19.22 -11.85
N ARG A 98 10.84 20.44 -11.84
CA ARG A 98 10.64 21.25 -13.05
C ARG A 98 11.94 21.75 -13.67
N LYS A 99 12.99 21.95 -12.88
CA LYS A 99 14.32 22.35 -13.35
C LYS A 99 15.07 21.19 -14.00
N GLU A 100 15.02 20.01 -13.38
CA GLU A 100 15.65 18.79 -13.88
C GLU A 100 15.11 18.37 -15.25
N LYS A 101 13.79 18.44 -15.48
CA LYS A 101 13.18 18.04 -16.75
C LYS A 101 13.35 19.02 -17.92
N LYS A 102 14.09 20.12 -17.72
CA LYS A 102 14.40 21.12 -18.75
C LYS A 102 15.88 21.15 -19.17
N SER A 103 16.72 20.28 -18.60
CA SER A 103 18.07 20.01 -19.10
C SER A 103 18.09 18.75 -19.96
#